data_AF-A0A316YJG0-F1
#
_entry.id   AF-A0A316YJG0-F1
#
_cell.length_a   1.000
_cell.length_b   1.000
_cell.length_c   1.000
_cell.angle_alpha   90.00
_cell.angle_beta   90.00
_cell.angle_gamma   90.00
#
_symmetry.space_group_name_H-M   'P 1'
#
loop_
_entity.id
_entity.type
_entity.pdbx_description
1 polymer ?
#
loop_
_entity_poly.entity_id
_entity_poly.type
_entity_poly.pdbx_seq_one_letter_code
_entity_poly.pdbx_strand_id
1 'polypeptide(L)'
;MKTSFAAISVALGLAAFASAGPLRRRDVHCGTTNDATLSDCQALTSDKAIWDAAWAGNTNVCHFTNPLANLYNHDAYNVACHGDCCVYAAGDNAFEDPQGGFTLDRDRFYEEAGGLLGCADASKNKVNGLQNFSDGHHICISNGDGCGDCFDDADYTVA
;
A
#
# COMPACT_ATOMS: atom_id res chain seq x y z
N MET A 1 -50.82 -48.99 12.60
CA MET A 1 -49.56 -48.63 13.29
C MET A 1 -49.23 -47.18 12.93
N LYS A 2 -49.13 -46.32 13.95
CA LYS A 2 -48.68 -44.93 13.85
C LYS A 2 -47.16 -44.91 14.04
N THR A 3 -46.43 -44.15 13.23
CA THR A 3 -45.11 -43.53 13.52
C THR A 3 -44.75 -42.65 12.31
N SER A 4 -45.04 -41.35 12.36
CA SER A 4 -44.13 -40.26 12.78
C SER A 4 -43.12 -39.87 11.69
N PHE A 5 -43.37 -38.71 11.07
CA PHE A 5 -42.45 -38.01 10.17
C PHE A 5 -41.38 -37.27 10.99
N ALA A 6 -40.11 -37.48 10.69
CA ALA A 6 -39.00 -36.70 11.25
C ALA A 6 -38.74 -35.46 10.38
N ALA A 7 -38.78 -34.28 11.00
CA ALA A 7 -38.51 -33.01 10.36
C ALA A 7 -37.01 -32.80 10.12
N ILE A 8 -36.64 -32.48 8.88
CA ILE A 8 -35.29 -32.06 8.49
C ILE A 8 -35.10 -30.61 8.94
N SER A 9 -34.20 -30.38 9.90
CA SER A 9 -33.78 -29.03 10.29
C SER A 9 -32.57 -28.63 9.44
N VAL A 10 -32.78 -27.71 8.50
CA VAL A 10 -31.70 -27.04 7.76
C VAL A 10 -31.22 -25.87 8.61
N ALA A 11 -30.06 -25.99 9.24
CA ALA A 11 -29.41 -24.87 9.89
C ALA A 11 -28.65 -24.03 8.84
N LEU A 12 -29.21 -22.88 8.47
CA LEU A 12 -28.49 -21.83 7.76
C LEU A 12 -27.46 -21.22 8.73
N GLY A 13 -26.18 -21.59 8.57
CA GLY A 13 -25.08 -20.83 9.17
C GLY A 13 -24.84 -19.57 8.36
N LEU A 14 -25.41 -18.43 8.78
CA LEU A 14 -24.93 -17.13 8.35
C LEU A 14 -23.57 -16.90 9.01
N ALA A 15 -22.49 -17.12 8.27
CA ALA A 15 -21.20 -16.53 8.61
C ALA A 15 -21.36 -15.01 8.50
N ALA A 16 -21.41 -14.33 9.64
CA ALA A 16 -21.32 -12.89 9.71
C ALA A 16 -19.94 -12.50 9.19
N PHE A 17 -19.88 -11.94 7.99
CA PHE A 17 -18.73 -11.18 7.55
C PHE A 17 -18.64 -10.00 8.52
N ALA A 18 -17.69 -10.06 9.45
CA ALA A 18 -17.26 -8.89 10.19
C ALA A 18 -16.78 -7.90 9.12
N SER A 19 -17.60 -6.90 8.83
CA SER A 19 -17.19 -5.73 8.08
C SER A 19 -16.04 -5.11 8.86
N ALA A 20 -14.81 -5.37 8.43
CA ALA A 20 -13.69 -4.51 8.75
C ALA A 20 -14.15 -3.09 8.39
N GLY A 21 -14.41 -2.27 9.40
CA GLY A 21 -14.70 -0.87 9.18
C GLY A 21 -13.54 -0.29 8.35
N PRO A 22 -13.80 0.66 7.44
CA PRO A 22 -12.72 1.28 6.70
C PRO A 22 -11.73 1.84 7.71
N LEU A 23 -10.51 1.31 7.71
CA LEU A 23 -9.38 1.97 8.36
C LEU A 23 -9.48 3.44 7.93
N ARG A 24 -9.64 4.35 8.89
CA ARG A 24 -9.81 5.76 8.57
C ARG A 24 -8.55 6.21 7.82
N ARG A 25 -8.66 6.34 6.49
CA ARG A 25 -7.74 7.07 5.60
C ARG A 25 -7.63 8.50 6.12
N ARG A 26 -6.78 8.74 7.10
CA ARG A 26 -6.62 10.10 7.63
C ARG A 26 -5.61 10.91 6.86
N ASP A 27 -4.81 10.28 6.00
CA ASP A 27 -3.83 10.99 5.21
C ASP A 27 -3.48 10.21 3.92
N VAL A 28 -4.49 10.03 3.06
CA VAL A 28 -4.30 9.46 1.72
C VAL A 28 -4.45 10.57 0.70
N HIS A 29 -3.43 10.74 -0.13
CA HIS A 29 -3.37 11.74 -1.19
C HIS A 29 -3.34 11.02 -2.54
N CYS A 30 -4.30 11.33 -3.41
CA CYS A 30 -4.41 10.72 -4.73
C CYS A 30 -4.07 11.76 -5.80
N GLY A 31 -3.37 11.37 -6.86
CA GLY A 31 -3.04 12.26 -7.97
C GLY A 31 -1.76 13.08 -7.77
N THR A 32 -0.92 12.72 -6.82
CA THR A 32 0.27 13.48 -6.39
C THR A 32 1.52 13.07 -7.16
N THR A 33 1.53 11.86 -7.70
CA THR A 33 2.68 11.26 -8.40
C THR A 33 2.30 10.75 -9.79
N ASN A 34 3.27 10.20 -10.52
CA ASN A 34 3.05 9.62 -11.84
C ASN A 34 2.06 8.45 -11.80
N ASP A 35 1.25 8.35 -12.85
CA ASP A 35 0.26 7.28 -12.99
C ASP A 35 0.92 5.94 -13.30
N ALA A 36 0.65 4.93 -12.47
CA ALA A 36 0.82 3.53 -12.83
C ALA A 36 -0.42 2.98 -13.54
N THR A 37 -0.24 1.90 -14.29
CA THR A 37 -1.34 1.14 -14.89
C THR A 37 -2.11 0.41 -13.78
N LEU A 38 -3.42 0.66 -13.69
CA LEU A 38 -4.27 0.10 -12.65
C LEU A 38 -4.28 -1.44 -12.65
N SER A 39 -4.33 -2.08 -13.82
CA SER A 39 -4.31 -3.53 -13.90
C SER A 39 -3.04 -4.15 -13.31
N ASP A 40 -1.90 -3.47 -13.47
CA ASP A 40 -0.61 -3.93 -12.97
C ASP A 40 -0.56 -3.80 -11.45
N CYS A 41 -1.06 -2.69 -10.91
CA CYS A 41 -1.21 -2.51 -9.46
C CYS A 41 -2.20 -3.48 -8.84
N GLN A 42 -3.32 -3.75 -9.50
CA GLN A 42 -4.27 -4.76 -9.03
C GLN A 42 -3.65 -6.15 -8.96
N ALA A 43 -2.85 -6.53 -9.97
CA ALA A 43 -2.11 -7.79 -9.95
C ALA A 43 -1.10 -7.82 -8.79
N LEU A 44 -0.33 -6.75 -8.59
CA LEU A 44 0.67 -6.65 -7.53
C LEU A 44 0.06 -6.74 -6.12
N THR A 45 -1.05 -6.04 -5.86
CA THR A 45 -1.59 -5.87 -4.50
C THR A 45 -2.80 -6.77 -4.18
N SER A 46 -3.23 -7.61 -5.12
CA SER A 46 -4.34 -8.57 -4.89
C SER A 46 -3.89 -10.03 -4.95
N ASP A 47 -2.68 -10.31 -5.44
CA ASP A 47 -2.07 -11.64 -5.44
C ASP A 47 -0.79 -11.64 -4.59
N LYS A 48 -0.87 -12.31 -3.43
CA LYS A 48 0.24 -12.40 -2.48
C LYS A 48 1.46 -13.12 -3.05
N ALA A 49 1.29 -14.05 -3.99
CA ALA A 49 2.41 -14.73 -4.62
C ALA A 49 3.17 -13.80 -5.58
N ILE A 50 2.46 -12.92 -6.30
CA ILE A 50 3.09 -11.88 -7.11
C ILE A 50 3.85 -10.91 -6.22
N TRP A 51 3.23 -10.45 -5.13
CA TRP A 51 3.89 -9.58 -4.15
C TRP A 51 5.16 -10.19 -3.57
N ASP A 52 5.09 -11.44 -3.09
CA ASP A 52 6.22 -12.12 -2.46
C ASP A 52 7.39 -12.35 -3.43
N ALA A 53 7.09 -12.55 -4.72
CA ALA A 53 8.09 -12.65 -5.77
C ALA A 53 8.68 -11.29 -6.18
N ALA A 54 7.89 -10.22 -6.07
CA ALA A 54 8.30 -8.86 -6.40
C ALA A 54 9.03 -8.13 -5.26
N TRP A 55 8.92 -8.64 -4.02
CA TRP A 55 9.48 -7.99 -2.83
C TRP A 55 11.01 -7.82 -2.91
N ALA A 56 11.44 -6.56 -2.97
CA ALA A 56 12.83 -6.15 -2.98
C ALA A 56 13.32 -5.66 -1.60
N GLY A 57 12.42 -5.41 -0.65
CA GLY A 57 12.78 -4.86 0.66
C GLY A 57 13.59 -3.57 0.54
N ASN A 58 14.76 -3.52 1.19
CA ASN A 58 15.67 -2.36 1.16
C ASN A 58 16.76 -2.44 0.08
N THR A 59 16.66 -3.38 -0.86
CA THR A 59 17.73 -3.58 -1.86
C THR A 59 17.68 -2.61 -3.03
N ASN A 60 16.52 -1.99 -3.27
CA ASN A 60 16.32 -1.02 -4.34
C ASN A 60 16.09 0.38 -3.75
N VAL A 61 17.21 1.03 -3.42
CA VAL A 61 17.22 2.38 -2.83
C VAL A 61 17.08 3.40 -3.94
N CYS A 62 16.24 4.40 -3.71
CA CYS A 62 16.11 5.58 -4.52
C CYS A 62 16.11 6.82 -3.60
N HIS A 63 16.23 8.01 -4.18
CA HIS A 63 16.32 9.23 -3.40
C HIS A 63 15.27 10.25 -3.83
N PHE A 64 14.77 11.00 -2.85
CA PHE A 64 13.87 12.13 -3.07
C PHE A 64 14.43 13.40 -2.44
N THR A 65 13.89 14.54 -2.83
CA THR A 65 14.20 15.85 -2.24
C THR A 65 12.90 16.58 -2.02
N ASN A 66 12.60 16.92 -0.77
CA ASN A 66 11.43 17.69 -0.39
C ASN A 66 11.87 18.99 0.31
N PRO A 67 11.96 20.10 -0.45
CA PRO A 67 12.37 21.39 0.11
C PRO A 67 11.38 21.95 1.14
N LEU A 68 10.10 21.55 1.10
CA LEU A 68 9.08 22.02 2.04
C LEU A 68 9.27 21.39 3.43
N ALA A 69 9.73 20.14 3.47
CA ALA A 69 10.07 19.42 4.69
C ALA A 69 11.55 19.57 5.10
N ASN A 70 12.36 20.36 4.37
CA ASN A 70 13.81 20.48 4.57
C ASN A 70 14.57 19.14 4.47
N LEU A 71 14.13 18.27 3.56
CA LEU A 71 14.76 16.98 3.26
C LEU A 71 15.47 17.05 1.91
N TYR A 72 16.76 16.73 1.87
CA TYR A 72 17.56 16.78 0.65
C TYR A 72 18.28 15.46 0.43
N ASN A 73 18.08 14.86 -0.75
CA ASN A 73 18.64 13.56 -1.13
C ASN A 73 18.40 12.48 -0.05
N HIS A 74 17.16 12.42 0.45
CA HIS A 74 16.74 11.45 1.46
C HIS A 74 16.42 10.10 0.82
N ASP A 75 16.63 9.03 1.58
CA ASP A 75 16.39 7.67 1.13
C ASP A 75 14.91 7.33 1.10
N ALA A 76 14.53 6.66 0.01
CA ALA A 76 13.29 5.92 -0.14
C ALA A 76 13.61 4.57 -0.79
N TYR A 77 12.66 3.66 -0.75
CA TYR A 77 12.85 2.29 -1.23
C TYR A 77 11.75 1.92 -2.18
N ASN A 78 12.11 1.41 -3.35
CA ASN A 78 11.18 0.70 -4.21
C ASN A 78 11.06 -0.75 -3.71
N VAL A 79 9.99 -1.03 -2.98
CA VAL A 79 9.86 -2.27 -2.21
C VAL A 79 9.27 -3.43 -3.02
N ALA A 80 8.51 -3.14 -4.08
CA ALA A 80 7.96 -4.15 -4.98
C ALA A 80 7.50 -3.51 -6.29
N CYS A 81 7.70 -4.20 -7.42
CA CYS A 81 7.15 -3.80 -8.72
C CYS A 81 6.55 -4.99 -9.48
N HIS A 82 5.49 -4.71 -10.24
CA HIS A 82 4.94 -5.61 -11.25
C HIS A 82 4.44 -4.79 -12.44
N GLY A 83 4.88 -5.15 -13.65
CA GLY A 83 4.57 -4.34 -14.83
C GLY A 83 5.14 -2.92 -14.68
N ASP A 84 4.31 -1.90 -14.88
CA ASP A 84 4.69 -0.51 -14.60
C ASP A 84 4.41 -0.06 -13.16
N CYS A 85 3.68 -0.85 -12.36
CA CYS A 85 3.29 -0.48 -11.01
C CYS A 85 4.39 -0.80 -10.01
N CYS A 86 4.78 0.21 -9.22
CA CYS A 86 5.75 0.09 -8.16
C CYS A 86 5.23 0.67 -6.84
N VAL A 87 5.58 0.02 -5.74
CA VAL A 87 5.34 0.50 -4.39
C VAL A 87 6.63 1.09 -3.83
N TYR A 88 6.55 2.32 -3.36
CA TYR A 88 7.65 3.04 -2.74
C TYR A 88 7.37 3.25 -1.25
N ALA A 89 8.42 3.23 -0.45
CA ALA A 89 8.36 3.49 0.97
C ALA A 89 9.43 4.49 1.41
N ALA A 90 9.05 5.40 2.30
CA ALA A 90 9.94 6.37 2.93
C ALA A 90 9.57 6.52 4.42
N GLY A 91 10.46 7.13 5.20
CA GLY A 91 10.20 7.46 6.60
C GLY A 91 11.41 8.12 7.27
N ASP A 92 11.14 8.88 8.33
CA ASP A 92 12.17 9.67 9.01
C ASP A 92 13.15 8.80 9.80
N ASN A 93 14.38 8.63 9.29
CA ASN A 93 15.43 7.76 9.86
C ASN A 93 14.99 6.30 10.06
N ALA A 94 13.88 5.92 9.44
CA ALA A 94 13.08 4.78 9.82
C ALA A 94 13.83 3.47 9.56
N PHE A 95 14.62 3.40 8.51
CA PHE A 95 15.27 2.17 8.06
C PHE A 95 16.71 2.00 8.55
N GLU A 96 17.27 3.01 9.22
CA GLU A 96 18.68 3.06 9.60
C GLU A 96 18.95 2.71 11.08
N ASP A 97 17.94 2.65 11.95
CA ASP A 97 18.12 2.40 13.38
C ASP A 97 17.89 0.91 13.77
N PRO A 98 18.95 0.13 14.07
CA PRO A 98 18.85 -1.26 14.49
C PRO A 98 18.32 -1.49 15.92
N GLN A 99 17.98 -0.42 16.68
CA GLN A 99 17.40 -0.49 18.01
C GLN A 99 16.06 0.25 18.18
N GLY A 100 15.58 0.95 17.14
CA GLY A 100 14.34 1.75 17.22
C GLY A 100 13.72 2.16 15.87
N GLY A 101 14.27 1.69 14.75
CA GLY A 101 13.81 2.04 13.40
C GLY A 101 12.55 1.30 12.97
N PHE A 102 11.78 1.93 12.10
CA PHE A 102 10.72 1.31 11.32
C PHE A 102 11.28 0.19 10.43
N THR A 103 10.73 -1.01 10.58
CA THR A 103 11.13 -2.18 9.77
C THR A 103 10.29 -2.24 8.49
N LEU A 104 10.93 -2.44 7.33
CA LEU A 104 10.24 -2.83 6.10
C LEU A 104 9.53 -4.18 6.31
N ASP A 105 8.26 -4.12 6.67
CA ASP A 105 7.41 -5.28 6.84
C ASP A 105 6.68 -5.57 5.52
N ARG A 106 7.09 -6.65 4.87
CA ARG A 106 6.55 -7.11 3.59
C ARG A 106 5.04 -7.30 3.63
N ASP A 107 4.53 -7.94 4.68
CA ASP A 107 3.12 -8.33 4.72
C ASP A 107 2.24 -7.12 5.06
N ARG A 108 2.74 -6.24 5.94
CA ARG A 108 2.13 -4.93 6.20
C ARG A 108 2.06 -4.07 4.93
N PHE A 109 3.16 -3.98 4.18
CA PHE A 109 3.24 -3.14 2.99
C PHE A 109 2.35 -3.64 1.85
N TYR A 110 2.12 -4.95 1.76
CA TYR A 110 1.13 -5.53 0.86
C TYR A 110 -0.28 -5.00 1.16
N GLU A 111 -0.69 -5.03 2.43
CA GLU A 111 -2.01 -4.57 2.86
C GLU A 111 -2.17 -3.05 2.67
N GLU A 112 -1.15 -2.28 3.03
CA GLU A 112 -1.12 -0.82 2.90
C GLU A 112 -1.18 -0.38 1.44
N ALA A 113 -0.38 -0.99 0.55
CA ALA A 113 -0.46 -0.74 -0.89
C ALA A 113 -1.82 -1.12 -1.47
N GLY A 114 -2.40 -2.25 -1.05
CA GLY A 114 -3.76 -2.63 -1.45
C GLY A 114 -4.82 -1.57 -1.09
N GLY A 115 -4.63 -0.86 0.03
CA GLY A 115 -5.48 0.25 0.44
C GLY A 115 -5.46 1.45 -0.52
N LEU A 116 -4.32 1.69 -1.18
CA LEU A 116 -4.12 2.79 -2.13
C LEU A 116 -4.81 2.57 -3.49
N LEU A 117 -5.28 1.35 -3.80
CA LEU A 117 -6.19 1.14 -4.93
C LEU A 117 -7.48 1.95 -4.81
N GLY A 118 -7.80 2.47 -3.63
CA GLY A 118 -8.87 3.45 -3.42
C GLY A 118 -8.66 4.80 -4.15
N CYS A 119 -7.46 5.09 -4.66
CA CYS A 119 -7.13 6.24 -5.49
C CYS A 119 -7.27 5.99 -7.00
N ALA A 120 -7.67 4.78 -7.42
CA ALA A 120 -7.73 4.40 -8.81
C ALA A 120 -8.78 5.17 -9.64
N ASP A 121 -8.40 5.58 -10.85
CA ASP A 121 -9.31 5.99 -11.91
C ASP A 121 -9.46 4.85 -12.93
N ALA A 122 -10.47 4.01 -12.71
CA ALA A 122 -10.76 2.87 -13.57
C ALA A 122 -11.11 3.28 -15.01
N SER A 123 -11.63 4.49 -15.23
CA SER A 123 -11.97 4.97 -16.58
C SER A 123 -10.73 5.26 -17.43
N LYS A 124 -9.60 5.53 -16.77
CA LYS A 124 -8.32 5.79 -17.42
C LYS A 124 -7.31 4.66 -17.27
N ASN A 125 -7.69 3.58 -16.58
CA ASN A 125 -6.80 2.47 -16.21
C ASN A 125 -5.55 2.95 -15.47
N LYS A 126 -5.72 3.92 -14.56
CA LYS A 126 -4.62 4.59 -13.86
C LYS A 126 -4.82 4.60 -12.37
N VAL A 127 -3.72 4.54 -11.62
CA VAL A 127 -3.72 4.72 -10.17
C VAL A 127 -2.40 5.34 -9.75
N ASN A 128 -2.49 6.23 -8.77
CA ASN A 128 -1.35 6.68 -8.01
C ASN A 128 -1.85 7.19 -6.66
N GLY A 129 -0.99 7.17 -5.65
CA GLY A 129 -1.32 7.81 -4.38
C GLY A 129 -0.29 7.54 -3.30
N LEU A 130 -0.29 8.42 -2.31
CA LEU A 130 0.56 8.42 -1.13
C LEU A 130 -0.31 8.24 0.10
N GLN A 131 0.16 7.46 1.07
CA GLN A 131 -0.40 7.39 2.41
C GLN A 131 0.68 7.68 3.44
N ASN A 132 0.41 8.65 4.31
CA ASN A 132 1.22 8.93 5.47
C ASN A 132 0.63 8.19 6.68
N PHE A 133 1.50 7.57 7.47
CA PHE A 133 1.10 6.83 8.66
C PHE A 133 1.59 7.51 9.93
N SER A 134 0.88 7.27 11.03
CA SER A 134 1.15 7.91 12.32
C SER A 134 2.46 7.47 12.98
N ASP A 135 3.04 6.36 12.54
CA ASP A 135 4.37 5.87 12.95
C ASP A 135 5.50 6.45 12.08
N GLY A 136 5.21 7.43 11.22
CA GLY A 136 6.21 8.21 10.48
C GLY A 136 6.77 7.51 9.25
N HIS A 137 6.19 6.37 8.84
CA HIS A 137 6.45 5.81 7.52
C HIS A 137 5.37 6.21 6.53
N HIS A 138 5.71 6.05 5.26
CA HIS A 138 4.92 6.49 4.14
C HIS A 138 4.96 5.41 3.06
N ILE A 139 3.81 5.14 2.43
CA ILE A 139 3.71 4.23 1.29
C ILE A 139 3.13 4.99 0.11
N CYS A 140 3.70 4.76 -1.07
CA CYS A 140 3.23 5.34 -2.31
C CYS A 140 3.08 4.27 -3.39
N ILE A 141 2.02 4.35 -4.20
CA ILE A 141 1.89 3.64 -5.48
C ILE A 141 2.14 4.66 -6.59
N SER A 142 3.10 4.33 -7.47
CA SER A 142 3.41 5.11 -8.66
C SER A 142 3.95 4.20 -9.75
N ASN A 143 4.30 4.78 -10.90
CA ASN A 143 4.98 4.03 -11.95
C ASN A 143 6.46 3.76 -11.60
N GLY A 144 7.19 3.03 -12.45
CA GLY A 144 8.60 2.69 -12.23
C GLY A 144 9.58 3.86 -12.02
N ASP A 145 9.16 5.09 -12.34
CA ASP A 145 9.96 6.31 -12.19
C ASP A 145 9.48 7.19 -11.00
N GLY A 146 8.54 6.69 -10.20
CA GLY A 146 7.79 7.50 -9.23
C GLY A 146 8.46 7.85 -7.92
N CYS A 147 9.69 7.36 -7.64
CA CYS A 147 10.29 7.51 -6.31
C CYS A 147 10.45 8.96 -5.84
N GLY A 148 10.90 9.86 -6.73
CA GLY A 148 11.01 11.28 -6.43
C GLY A 148 9.64 11.90 -6.23
N ASP A 149 8.78 11.76 -7.26
CA ASP A 149 7.43 12.30 -7.32
C ASP A 149 6.49 11.80 -6.19
N CYS A 150 6.81 10.68 -5.54
CA CYS A 150 6.04 10.16 -4.42
C CYS A 150 6.22 10.99 -3.13
N PHE A 151 7.34 11.70 -2.98
CA PHE A 151 7.76 12.26 -1.70
C PHE A 151 8.33 13.68 -1.79
N ASP A 152 8.40 14.28 -2.99
CA ASP A 152 9.02 15.58 -3.26
C ASP A 152 8.07 16.79 -3.13
N ASP A 153 6.79 16.55 -2.85
CA ASP A 153 5.75 17.57 -2.83
C ASP A 153 5.17 17.86 -1.43
N ALA A 154 4.10 18.66 -1.38
CA ALA A 154 3.46 19.09 -0.15
C ALA A 154 2.62 17.99 0.54
N ASP A 155 2.32 16.90 -0.15
CA ASP A 155 1.48 15.83 0.35
C ASP A 155 2.30 14.84 1.20
N TYR A 156 3.63 14.84 1.02
CA TYR A 156 4.57 14.23 1.96
C TYR A 156 4.81 15.13 3.17
N THR A 157 4.40 14.65 4.34
CA THR A 157 4.61 15.34 5.61
C THR A 157 5.36 14.44 6.59
N VAL A 158 6.51 14.89 7.06
CA VAL A 158 7.21 14.30 8.21
C VAL A 158 6.38 14.46 9.48
N ALA A 159 6.38 13.43 10.34
CA ALA A 159 5.57 13.38 11.56
C ALA A 159 6.24 14.06 12.77
#